data_AF-A0A5Q0QB32-F1
#
_entry.id   AF-A0A5Q0QB32-F1
#
_cell.length_a   1.000
_cell.length_b   1.000
_cell.length_c   1.000
_cell.angle_alpha   90.00
_cell.angle_beta   90.00
_cell.angle_gamma   90.00
#
_symmetry.space_group_name_H-M   'P 1'
#
loop_
_entity.id
_entity.type
_entity.pdbx_description
1 polymer ?
#
loop_
_entity_poly.entity_id
_entity_poly.type
_entity_poly.pdbx_seq_one_letter_code
_entity_poly.pdbx_strand_id
1 'polypeptide(L)'
;MSIQQNKIAILIGAGAVQNAWEPILNCFRRINNEDTDSDTANFLFSKLICALRLYSKSPKGIAQLNEERDMVNAMKEIVCLSLRNAQETGFLKPREEFESILNNFVLANPNSLFGFVSTNWDTVIDDAADHWVKDKYYDIDSSKVFHLHGSIEQYEQIYLPSETSMENYRSDAENDALGYNHFATYQFLSEANTILLYGLSLDPLDAELCLLLNGTFTQSKMTREIIIINPDYQKVRKRVKALLFPRTDITIRCFDPKNLLKEL
;
A
#
# COMPACT_ATOMS: atom_id res chain seq x y z
N MET A 1 -28.50 -19.84 -14.43
CA MET A 1 -27.11 -19.36 -14.36
C MET A 1 -27.11 -18.17 -13.44
N SER A 2 -26.47 -18.23 -12.27
CA SER A 2 -26.33 -17.04 -11.43
C SER A 2 -25.45 -16.05 -12.17
N ILE A 3 -25.89 -14.79 -12.25
CA ILE A 3 -25.04 -13.71 -12.75
C ILE A 3 -23.88 -13.62 -11.76
N GLN A 4 -22.66 -13.88 -12.24
CA GLN A 4 -21.48 -13.75 -11.40
C GLN A 4 -21.35 -12.28 -11.02
N GLN A 5 -21.50 -11.99 -9.73
CA GLN A 5 -21.42 -10.64 -9.19
C GLN A 5 -20.01 -10.09 -9.42
N ASN A 6 -19.90 -8.86 -9.92
CA ASN A 6 -18.61 -8.21 -10.14
C ASN A 6 -17.95 -7.90 -8.80
N LYS A 7 -16.70 -8.33 -8.61
CA LYS A 7 -15.89 -8.06 -7.42
C LYS A 7 -14.73 -7.11 -7.76
N ILE A 8 -14.62 -6.00 -7.04
CA ILE A 8 -13.60 -4.96 -7.26
C ILE A 8 -12.71 -4.84 -6.03
N ALA A 9 -11.40 -5.08 -6.19
CA ALA A 9 -10.43 -4.75 -5.16
C ALA A 9 -9.77 -3.41 -5.46
N ILE A 10 -9.77 -2.51 -4.48
CA ILE A 10 -9.21 -1.16 -4.61
C ILE A 10 -7.93 -1.11 -3.77
N LEU A 11 -6.79 -1.09 -4.44
CA LEU A 11 -5.48 -1.05 -3.79
C LEU A 11 -4.87 0.36 -3.92
N ILE A 12 -4.61 0.97 -2.77
CA ILE A 12 -4.31 2.40 -2.63
C ILE A 12 -2.88 2.58 -2.10
N GLY A 13 -2.13 3.47 -2.74
CA GLY A 13 -0.78 3.85 -2.35
C GLY A 13 -0.64 5.33 -2.01
N ALA A 14 0.59 5.72 -1.63
CA ALA A 14 0.87 7.05 -1.10
C ALA A 14 0.53 8.17 -2.08
N GLY A 15 0.52 7.87 -3.38
CA GLY A 15 0.09 8.80 -4.42
C GLY A 15 -1.38 9.22 -4.32
N ALA A 16 -2.21 8.54 -3.54
CA ALA A 16 -3.62 8.89 -3.28
C ALA A 16 -3.81 9.94 -2.17
N VAL A 17 -2.77 10.22 -1.39
CA VAL A 17 -2.80 11.15 -0.25
C VAL A 17 -1.93 12.37 -0.57
N GLN A 18 -2.47 13.56 -0.34
CA GLN A 18 -1.73 14.82 -0.47
C GLN A 18 -0.67 14.89 0.62
N ASN A 19 0.54 15.30 0.25
CA ASN A 19 1.68 15.44 1.16
C ASN A 19 2.11 14.15 1.89
N ALA A 20 1.72 12.97 1.40
CA ALA A 20 1.92 11.68 2.10
C ALA A 20 3.34 11.46 2.64
N TRP A 21 4.37 11.81 1.86
CA TRP A 21 5.77 11.65 2.26
C TRP A 21 6.29 12.75 3.18
N GLU A 22 5.71 13.93 3.14
CA GLU A 22 6.30 15.13 3.72
C GLU A 22 6.49 15.05 5.25
N PRO A 23 5.56 14.50 6.05
CA PRO A 23 5.80 14.26 7.47
C PRO A 23 6.98 13.32 7.72
N ILE A 24 7.12 12.28 6.89
CA ILE A 24 8.23 11.32 6.97
C ILE A 24 9.56 12.02 6.68
N LEU A 25 9.62 12.81 5.60
CA LEU A 25 10.82 13.55 5.21
C LEU A 25 11.25 14.54 6.29
N ASN A 26 10.29 15.22 6.93
CA ASN A 26 10.57 16.16 8.01
C ASN A 26 11.23 15.51 9.24
N CYS A 27 10.99 14.23 9.49
CA CYS A 27 11.71 13.48 10.53
C CYS A 27 13.21 13.36 10.19
N PHE A 28 13.54 13.09 8.93
CA PHE A 28 14.92 12.86 8.49
C PHE A 28 15.69 14.14 8.18
N ARG A 29 15.05 15.21 7.68
CA ARG A 29 15.72 16.48 7.36
C ARG A 29 16.40 17.11 8.57
N ARG A 30 15.89 16.86 9.78
CA ARG A 30 16.54 17.30 11.04
C ARG A 30 17.93 16.72 11.26
N ILE A 31 18.24 15.60 10.61
CA ILE A 31 19.50 14.85 10.76
C ILE A 31 20.33 14.97 9.47
N ASN A 32 19.70 14.88 8.31
CA ASN A 32 20.35 14.75 7.01
C ASN A 32 20.28 16.01 6.13
N ASN A 33 19.73 17.12 6.66
CA ASN A 33 19.48 18.39 5.97
C ASN A 33 18.35 18.35 4.91
N GLU A 34 18.10 19.51 4.30
CA GLU A 34 16.98 19.78 3.37
C GLU A 34 16.99 18.94 2.10
N ASP A 35 18.14 18.37 1.70
CA ASP A 35 18.26 17.53 0.49
C ASP A 35 17.59 16.15 0.64
N THR A 36 16.95 15.86 1.78
CA THR A 36 16.25 14.59 2.00
C THR A 36 14.92 14.54 1.24
N ASP A 37 14.88 13.71 0.20
CA ASP A 37 13.70 13.37 -0.58
C ASP A 37 13.21 11.94 -0.32
N SER A 38 12.14 11.52 -1.03
CA SER A 38 11.56 10.18 -0.86
C SER A 38 12.53 9.06 -1.24
N ASP A 39 13.40 9.28 -2.21
CA ASP A 39 14.41 8.29 -2.62
C ASP A 39 15.46 8.12 -1.52
N THR A 40 15.94 9.23 -0.97
CA THR A 40 16.88 9.27 0.15
C THR A 40 16.30 8.58 1.39
N ALA A 41 15.04 8.86 1.75
CA ALA A 41 14.37 8.19 2.87
C ALA A 41 14.26 6.67 2.64
N ASN A 42 13.85 6.27 1.43
CA ASN A 42 13.77 4.86 1.04
C ASN A 42 15.13 4.15 1.08
N PHE A 43 16.20 4.81 0.65
CA PHE A 43 17.57 4.31 0.77
C PHE A 43 17.97 4.10 2.24
N LEU A 44 17.68 5.07 3.10
CA LEU A 44 17.97 4.98 4.54
C LEU A 44 17.21 3.81 5.18
N PHE A 45 15.92 3.68 4.92
CA PHE A 45 15.14 2.53 5.40
C PHE A 45 15.75 1.21 4.94
N SER A 46 16.02 1.08 3.63
CA SER A 46 16.57 -0.15 3.05
C SER A 46 17.93 -0.51 3.64
N LYS A 47 18.78 0.49 3.92
CA LYS A 47 20.07 0.30 4.60
C LYS A 47 19.88 -0.29 6.01
N LEU A 48 18.95 0.26 6.79
CA LEU A 48 18.66 -0.24 8.14
C LEU A 48 18.16 -1.68 8.13
N ILE A 49 17.25 -2.01 7.20
CA ILE A 49 16.75 -3.38 7.04
C ILE A 49 17.87 -4.34 6.62
N CYS A 50 18.77 -3.89 5.73
CA CYS A 50 19.95 -4.68 5.37
C CYS A 50 20.83 -4.97 6.59
N ALA A 51 21.10 -3.96 7.44
CA ALA A 51 21.88 -4.13 8.66
C ALA A 51 21.23 -5.14 9.62
N LEU A 52 19.92 -5.03 9.89
CA LEU A 52 19.18 -5.97 10.72
C LEU A 52 19.30 -7.43 10.21
N ARG A 53 19.13 -7.65 8.90
CA ARG A 53 19.27 -8.98 8.27
C ARG A 53 20.69 -9.54 8.36
N LEU A 54 21.71 -8.68 8.24
CA LEU A 54 23.10 -9.09 8.34
C LEU A 54 23.49 -9.46 9.77
N TYR A 55 23.15 -8.62 10.74
CA TYR A 55 23.53 -8.84 12.14
C TYR A 55 22.79 -10.02 12.77
N SER A 56 21.52 -10.26 12.39
CA SER A 56 20.76 -11.43 12.84
C SER A 56 21.33 -12.77 12.37
N LYS A 57 22.16 -12.79 11.31
CA LYS A 57 22.86 -14.00 10.85
C LYS A 57 24.28 -14.12 11.40
N SER A 58 24.80 -13.08 12.05
CA SER A 58 26.18 -13.05 12.54
C SER A 58 26.26 -13.57 13.97
N PRO A 59 27.06 -14.62 14.26
CA PRO A 59 27.25 -15.12 15.63
C PRO A 59 27.83 -14.08 16.60
N LYS A 60 28.49 -13.04 16.07
CA LYS A 60 29.07 -11.93 16.85
C LYS A 60 28.26 -10.64 16.75
N GLY A 61 27.13 -10.66 16.03
CA GLY A 61 26.34 -9.46 15.71
C GLY A 61 25.23 -9.14 16.69
N ILE A 62 25.07 -9.88 17.79
CA ILE A 62 23.91 -9.72 18.69
C ILE A 62 23.83 -8.31 19.29
N ALA A 63 24.96 -7.72 19.68
CA ALA A 63 24.98 -6.36 20.22
C ALA A 63 24.52 -5.34 19.17
N GLN A 64 25.11 -5.39 17.97
CA GLN A 64 24.74 -4.51 16.85
C GLN A 64 23.29 -4.74 16.41
N LEU A 65 22.81 -5.98 16.41
CA LEU A 65 21.41 -6.30 16.08
C LEU A 65 20.45 -5.59 17.04
N ASN A 66 20.74 -5.62 18.35
CA ASN A 66 19.90 -4.97 19.33
C ASN A 66 19.94 -3.45 19.18
N GLU A 67 21.13 -2.86 18.99
CA GLU A 67 21.29 -1.42 18.74
C GLU A 67 20.50 -0.97 17.50
N GLU A 68 20.63 -1.70 16.38
CA GLU A 68 19.90 -1.39 15.14
C GLU A 68 18.40 -1.59 15.30
N ARG A 69 17.96 -2.61 16.04
CA ARG A 69 16.53 -2.86 16.30
C ARG A 69 15.92 -1.74 17.13
N ASP A 70 16.60 -1.31 18.19
CA ASP A 70 16.15 -0.22 19.05
C ASP A 70 16.06 1.09 18.26
N MET A 71 17.06 1.37 17.41
CA MET A 71 17.04 2.52 16.52
C MET A 71 15.88 2.47 15.51
N VAL A 72 15.63 1.32 14.87
CA VAL A 72 14.52 1.16 13.92
C VAL A 72 13.16 1.32 14.61
N ASN A 73 12.99 0.77 15.81
CA ASN A 73 11.75 0.91 16.57
C ASN A 73 11.49 2.36 16.97
N ALA A 74 12.51 3.07 17.49
CA ALA A 74 12.41 4.48 17.82
C ALA A 74 12.09 5.35 16.58
N MET A 75 12.70 5.02 15.43
CA MET A 75 12.40 5.70 14.17
C MET A 75 10.95 5.46 13.71
N LYS A 76 10.46 4.22 13.76
CA LYS A 76 9.06 3.89 13.44
C LYS A 76 8.10 4.69 14.32
N GLU A 77 8.34 4.73 15.63
CA GLU A 77 7.54 5.51 16.57
C GLU A 77 7.50 7.00 16.21
N ILE A 78 8.65 7.62 15.94
CA ILE A 78 8.75 9.04 15.56
C ILE A 78 8.01 9.31 14.25
N VAL A 79 8.18 8.45 13.25
CA VAL A 79 7.48 8.58 11.96
C VAL A 79 5.96 8.48 12.14
N CYS A 80 5.49 7.51 12.92
CA CYS A 80 4.06 7.38 13.23
C CYS A 80 3.50 8.59 13.94
N LEU A 81 4.22 9.11 14.94
CA LEU A 81 3.80 10.33 15.64
C LEU A 81 3.71 11.52 14.68
N SER A 82 4.67 11.67 13.76
CA SER A 82 4.63 12.72 12.77
C SER A 82 3.46 12.58 11.80
N LEU A 83 3.13 11.36 11.36
CA LEU A 83 1.99 11.08 10.50
C LEU A 83 0.66 11.35 11.22
N ARG A 84 0.50 10.89 12.47
CA ARG A 84 -0.68 11.16 13.30
C ARG A 84 -0.91 12.67 13.45
N ASN A 85 0.12 13.43 13.84
CA ASN A 85 0.03 14.88 13.95
C ASN A 85 -0.35 15.55 12.62
N ALA A 86 0.20 15.07 11.51
CA ALA A 86 -0.10 15.61 10.19
C ALA A 86 -1.55 15.29 9.74
N GLN A 87 -2.09 14.13 10.13
CA GLN A 87 -3.50 13.78 9.90
C GLN A 87 -4.43 14.62 10.78
N GLU A 88 -4.15 14.73 12.08
CA GLU A 88 -4.96 15.51 13.03
C GLU A 88 -5.04 17.00 12.68
N THR A 89 -3.96 17.56 12.13
CA THR A 89 -3.92 18.96 11.67
C THR A 89 -4.53 19.16 10.28
N GLY A 90 -4.94 18.10 9.60
CA GLY A 90 -5.44 18.14 8.22
C GLY A 90 -4.36 18.50 7.20
N PHE A 91 -3.09 18.30 7.52
CA PHE A 91 -1.98 18.46 6.58
C PHE A 91 -1.95 17.31 5.56
N LEU A 92 -2.22 16.09 6.03
CA LEU A 92 -2.50 14.94 5.16
C LEU A 92 -3.99 14.91 4.84
N LYS A 93 -4.32 14.76 3.55
CA LYS A 93 -5.70 14.67 3.06
C LYS A 93 -5.79 13.71 1.88
N PRO A 94 -6.95 13.08 1.63
CA PRO A 94 -7.17 12.39 0.37
C PRO A 94 -7.00 13.40 -0.77
N ARG A 95 -6.50 12.93 -1.91
CA ARG A 95 -6.52 13.72 -3.14
C ARG A 95 -7.97 13.99 -3.58
N GLU A 96 -8.20 15.15 -4.20
CA GLU A 96 -9.52 15.62 -4.60
C GLU A 96 -10.22 14.66 -5.57
N GLU A 97 -9.43 13.91 -6.33
CA GLU A 97 -9.93 12.97 -7.33
C GLU A 97 -10.45 11.66 -6.71
N PHE A 98 -10.19 11.39 -5.41
CA PHE A 98 -10.49 10.10 -4.77
C PHE A 98 -11.95 9.67 -4.93
N GLU A 99 -12.91 10.52 -4.55
CA GLU A 99 -14.33 10.19 -4.69
C GLU A 99 -14.75 10.02 -6.15
N SER A 100 -14.22 10.86 -7.04
CA SER A 100 -14.54 10.79 -8.47
C SER A 100 -14.06 9.47 -9.08
N ILE A 101 -12.93 8.94 -8.62
CA ILE A 101 -12.41 7.62 -8.99
C ILE A 101 -13.40 6.54 -8.55
N LEU A 102 -13.81 6.55 -7.29
CA LEU A 102 -14.75 5.54 -6.77
C LEU A 102 -16.10 5.62 -7.49
N ASN A 103 -16.63 6.82 -7.74
CA ASN A 103 -17.88 7.00 -8.47
C ASN A 103 -17.81 6.45 -9.91
N ASN A 104 -16.68 6.64 -10.61
CA ASN A 104 -16.53 6.19 -11.99
C ASN A 104 -16.28 4.68 -12.13
N PHE A 105 -15.54 4.07 -11.20
CA PHE A 105 -15.09 2.69 -11.37
C PHE A 105 -15.80 1.68 -10.45
N VAL A 106 -16.37 2.14 -9.34
CA VAL A 106 -17.08 1.28 -8.37
C VAL A 106 -18.60 1.37 -8.57
N LEU A 107 -19.15 2.58 -8.65
CA LEU A 107 -20.61 2.77 -8.80
C LEU A 107 -21.15 2.56 -10.21
N ALA A 108 -20.28 2.41 -11.21
CA ALA A 108 -20.70 2.11 -12.58
C ALA A 108 -21.57 0.86 -12.69
N ASN A 109 -21.49 -0.05 -11.71
CA ASN A 109 -22.37 -1.19 -11.60
C ASN A 109 -22.90 -1.33 -10.16
N PRO A 110 -24.19 -1.07 -9.90
CA PRO A 110 -24.76 -1.01 -8.55
C PRO A 110 -24.75 -2.36 -7.82
N ASN A 111 -24.53 -3.47 -8.53
CA ASN A 111 -24.45 -4.80 -7.92
C ASN A 111 -23.00 -5.23 -7.63
N SER A 112 -21.99 -4.37 -7.83
CA SER A 112 -20.60 -4.76 -7.57
C SER A 112 -20.34 -4.88 -6.07
N LEU A 113 -19.60 -5.92 -5.67
CA LEU A 113 -18.94 -5.97 -4.37
C LEU A 113 -17.58 -5.30 -4.50
N PHE A 114 -17.17 -4.58 -3.47
CA PHE A 114 -15.87 -3.93 -3.45
C PHE A 114 -15.25 -3.98 -2.06
N GLY A 115 -13.95 -3.72 -1.99
CA GLY A 115 -13.23 -3.53 -0.73
C GLY A 115 -11.91 -2.82 -0.96
N PHE A 116 -11.35 -2.30 0.14
CA PHE A 116 -10.20 -1.41 0.12
C PHE A 116 -8.99 -2.06 0.78
N VAL A 117 -7.84 -1.90 0.15
CA VAL A 117 -6.54 -2.25 0.70
C VAL A 117 -5.65 -1.01 0.57
N SER A 118 -5.01 -0.61 1.66
CA SER A 118 -4.02 0.46 1.68
C SER A 118 -2.62 -0.13 1.88
N THR A 119 -1.66 0.48 1.20
CA THR A 119 -0.22 0.28 1.44
C THR A 119 0.38 1.43 2.23
N ASN A 120 -0.44 2.42 2.59
CA ASN A 120 -0.04 3.57 3.39
C ASN A 120 -0.06 3.22 4.87
N TRP A 121 0.83 3.85 5.62
CA TRP A 121 0.84 3.75 7.07
C TRP A 121 -0.24 4.63 7.70
N ASP A 122 -0.54 5.80 7.12
CA ASP A 122 -1.62 6.68 7.58
C ASP A 122 -3.02 6.09 7.34
N THR A 123 -4.03 6.63 8.04
CA THR A 123 -5.44 6.20 7.96
C THR A 123 -6.32 7.25 7.29
N VAL A 124 -5.73 8.17 6.52
CA VAL A 124 -6.46 9.27 5.84
C VAL A 124 -7.48 8.73 4.84
N ILE A 125 -7.16 7.60 4.21
CA ILE A 125 -8.04 6.93 3.25
C ILE A 125 -9.19 6.20 3.93
N ASP A 126 -9.01 5.75 5.17
CA ASP A 126 -10.02 5.03 5.94
C ASP A 126 -11.26 5.89 6.14
N ASP A 127 -11.06 7.09 6.70
CA ASP A 127 -12.14 8.05 6.94
C ASP A 127 -12.82 8.47 5.63
N ALA A 128 -12.04 8.66 4.56
CA ALA A 128 -12.56 9.06 3.27
C ALA A 128 -13.38 7.94 2.59
N ALA A 129 -12.91 6.70 2.66
CA ALA A 129 -13.61 5.54 2.14
C ALA A 129 -14.89 5.28 2.94
N ASP A 130 -14.81 5.38 4.27
CA ASP A 130 -15.94 5.19 5.17
C ASP A 130 -17.04 6.24 4.93
N HIS A 131 -16.66 7.52 4.82
CA HIS A 131 -17.57 8.60 4.48
C HIS A 131 -18.22 8.36 3.11
N TRP A 132 -17.43 8.03 2.09
CA TRP A 132 -17.94 7.76 0.75
C TRP A 132 -18.92 6.58 0.74
N VAL A 133 -18.64 5.50 1.47
CA VAL A 133 -19.55 4.34 1.55
C VAL A 133 -20.86 4.73 2.23
N LYS A 134 -20.82 5.41 3.38
CA LYS A 134 -22.03 5.85 4.11
C LYS A 134 -22.90 6.78 3.29
N ASP A 135 -22.30 7.64 2.48
CA ASP A 135 -23.00 8.57 1.61
C ASP A 135 -23.71 7.89 0.43
N LYS A 136 -23.22 6.73 -0.01
CA LYS A 136 -23.73 6.01 -1.20
C LYS A 136 -24.56 4.77 -0.87
N TYR A 137 -24.33 4.16 0.30
CA TYR A 137 -24.93 2.90 0.71
C TYR A 137 -25.55 3.05 2.11
N TYR A 138 -26.88 3.08 2.16
CA TYR A 138 -27.63 3.29 3.40
C TYR A 138 -27.59 2.10 4.38
N ASP A 139 -27.18 0.93 3.92
CA ASP A 139 -27.17 -0.34 4.65
C ASP A 139 -25.77 -0.77 5.12
N ILE A 140 -24.75 0.06 4.86
CA ILE A 140 -23.37 -0.22 5.27
C ILE A 140 -22.94 0.76 6.35
N ASP A 141 -22.80 0.25 7.58
CA ASP A 141 -22.42 1.05 8.75
C ASP A 141 -20.98 1.57 8.71
N SER A 142 -20.07 0.85 8.04
CA SER A 142 -18.69 1.28 7.88
C SER A 142 -17.96 0.50 6.79
N SER A 143 -17.02 1.17 6.12
CA SER A 143 -16.05 0.52 5.24
C SER A 143 -14.76 0.24 5.99
N LYS A 144 -14.28 -1.01 5.94
CA LYS A 144 -12.96 -1.36 6.48
C LYS A 144 -11.90 -1.27 5.40
N VAL A 145 -10.79 -0.62 5.72
CA VAL A 145 -9.58 -0.62 4.90
C VAL A 145 -8.57 -1.59 5.50
N PHE A 146 -8.03 -2.49 4.68
CA PHE A 146 -6.98 -3.41 5.11
C PHE A 146 -5.61 -2.78 4.85
N HIS A 147 -4.74 -2.70 5.86
CA HIS A 147 -3.40 -2.12 5.70
C HIS A 147 -2.35 -3.22 5.51
N LEU A 148 -1.86 -3.37 4.28
CA LEU A 148 -0.86 -4.37 3.95
C LEU A 148 0.45 -4.12 4.70
N HIS A 149 0.88 -2.87 4.80
CA HIS A 149 2.16 -2.47 5.42
C HIS A 149 2.02 -2.05 6.88
N GLY A 150 0.94 -2.46 7.55
CA GLY A 150 0.59 -1.96 8.88
C GLY A 150 0.09 -0.52 8.86
N SER A 151 -0.25 -0.02 10.04
CA SER A 151 -0.87 1.29 10.23
C SER A 151 -0.19 2.06 11.35
N ILE A 152 -0.26 3.38 11.28
CA ILE A 152 0.17 4.31 12.34
C ILE A 152 -0.45 3.99 13.69
N GLU A 153 -1.54 3.25 13.78
CA GLU A 153 -2.13 2.80 15.05
C GLU A 153 -1.23 1.84 15.84
N GLN A 154 -0.39 1.05 15.16
CA GLN A 154 0.50 0.05 15.75
C GLN A 154 1.87 0.12 15.06
N TYR A 155 2.75 1.02 15.53
CA TYR A 155 4.02 1.33 14.85
C TYR A 155 4.97 0.14 14.76
N GLU A 156 4.90 -0.80 15.71
CA GLU A 156 5.71 -2.03 15.72
C GLU A 156 5.38 -2.94 14.53
N GLN A 157 4.16 -2.86 14.01
CA GLN A 157 3.67 -3.68 12.89
C GLN A 157 3.83 -2.99 11.54
N ILE A 158 4.42 -1.79 11.49
CA ILE A 158 4.66 -1.12 10.22
C ILE A 158 5.79 -1.80 9.46
N TYR A 159 5.57 -1.92 8.16
CA TYR A 159 6.55 -2.35 7.20
C TYR A 159 7.36 -1.19 6.64
N LEU A 160 8.67 -1.26 6.77
CA LEU A 160 9.57 -0.35 6.09
C LEU A 160 9.91 -0.84 4.68
N PRO A 161 10.33 0.08 3.79
CA PRO A 161 10.91 -0.28 2.51
C PRO A 161 11.97 -1.37 2.65
N SER A 162 11.94 -2.34 1.72
CA SER A 162 12.74 -3.56 1.69
C SER A 162 12.39 -4.64 2.73
N GLU A 163 11.53 -4.40 3.72
CA GLU A 163 11.07 -5.48 4.62
C GLU A 163 10.16 -6.48 3.87
N THR A 164 10.08 -7.70 4.40
CA THR A 164 9.13 -8.74 3.99
C THR A 164 8.33 -9.25 5.18
N SER A 165 7.33 -10.12 4.96
CA SER A 165 6.36 -10.53 6.00
C SER A 165 7.00 -11.45 7.00
N MET A 166 8.00 -12.17 6.50
CA MET A 166 8.91 -12.98 7.27
C MET A 166 10.26 -12.28 7.31
N GLU A 167 10.71 -11.90 8.50
CA GLU A 167 12.06 -11.38 8.73
C GLU A 167 12.77 -12.22 9.78
N ASN A 168 14.06 -12.46 9.56
CA ASN A 168 14.87 -13.32 10.43
C ASN A 168 15.32 -12.63 11.73
N TYR A 169 15.10 -11.32 11.84
CA TYR A 169 15.36 -10.53 13.03
C TYR A 169 14.11 -10.22 13.85
N ARG A 170 12.92 -10.63 13.40
CA ARG A 170 11.65 -10.50 14.12
C ARG A 170 11.35 -11.75 14.94
N SER A 171 10.41 -11.64 15.88
CA SER A 171 9.87 -12.81 16.56
C SER A 171 8.91 -13.59 15.64
N ASP A 172 8.69 -14.87 15.93
CA ASP A 172 7.73 -15.70 15.18
C ASP A 172 6.31 -15.10 15.27
N ALA A 173 5.93 -14.57 16.43
CA ALA A 173 4.61 -13.96 16.62
C ALA A 173 4.40 -12.70 15.76
N GLU A 174 5.43 -11.87 15.62
CA GLU A 174 5.39 -10.70 14.71
C GLU A 174 5.29 -11.15 13.26
N ASN A 175 6.10 -12.13 12.86
CA ASN A 175 6.09 -12.68 11.51
C ASN A 175 4.73 -13.32 11.17
N ASP A 176 4.12 -14.07 12.09
CA ASP A 176 2.80 -14.68 11.91
C ASP A 176 1.70 -13.62 11.74
N ALA A 177 1.73 -12.55 12.54
CA ALA A 177 0.77 -11.45 12.44
C ALA A 177 0.85 -10.74 11.07
N LEU A 178 2.07 -10.41 10.63
CA LEU A 178 2.29 -9.76 9.33
C LEU A 178 1.99 -10.70 8.15
N GLY A 179 2.42 -11.96 8.25
CA GLY A 179 2.14 -13.00 7.27
C GLY A 179 0.64 -13.25 7.09
N TYR A 180 -0.14 -13.21 8.17
CA TYR A 180 -1.60 -13.33 8.09
C TYR A 180 -2.24 -12.18 7.30
N ASN A 181 -1.82 -10.93 7.53
CA ASN A 181 -2.33 -9.77 6.79
C ASN A 181 -2.01 -9.87 5.29
N HIS A 182 -0.80 -10.33 4.95
CA HIS A 182 -0.41 -10.60 3.57
C HIS A 182 -1.26 -11.70 2.93
N PHE A 183 -1.47 -12.81 3.65
CA PHE A 183 -2.31 -13.91 3.17
C PHE A 183 -3.76 -13.48 2.95
N ALA A 184 -4.36 -12.76 3.90
CA ALA A 184 -5.71 -12.25 3.80
C ALA A 184 -5.86 -11.29 2.61
N THR A 185 -4.89 -10.40 2.41
CA THR A 185 -4.84 -9.50 1.25
C THR A 185 -4.75 -10.29 -0.06
N TYR A 186 -3.85 -11.27 -0.13
CA TYR A 186 -3.71 -12.14 -1.30
C TYR A 186 -5.03 -12.86 -1.64
N GLN A 187 -5.74 -13.41 -0.64
CA GLN A 187 -7.04 -14.05 -0.85
C GLN A 187 -8.08 -13.06 -1.36
N PHE A 188 -8.18 -11.90 -0.71
CA PHE A 188 -9.10 -10.83 -1.10
C PHE A 188 -8.89 -10.39 -2.56
N LEU A 189 -7.65 -10.10 -2.95
CA LEU A 189 -7.33 -9.72 -4.34
C LEU A 189 -7.58 -10.87 -5.34
N SER A 190 -7.32 -12.12 -4.94
CA SER A 190 -7.48 -13.28 -5.82
C SER A 190 -8.94 -13.57 -6.18
N GLU A 191 -9.89 -13.14 -5.36
CA GLU A 191 -11.32 -13.24 -5.64
C GLU A 191 -11.86 -12.13 -6.55
N ALA A 192 -11.10 -11.05 -6.73
CA ALA A 192 -11.55 -9.89 -7.48
C ALA A 192 -11.54 -10.14 -9.00
N ASN A 193 -12.59 -9.66 -9.68
CA ASN A 193 -12.65 -9.59 -11.13
C ASN A 193 -11.86 -8.41 -11.67
N THR A 194 -11.91 -7.30 -10.93
CA THR A 194 -11.26 -6.03 -11.27
C THR A 194 -10.36 -5.60 -10.12
N ILE A 195 -9.12 -5.26 -10.43
CA ILE A 195 -8.18 -4.70 -9.45
C ILE A 195 -7.87 -3.26 -9.87
N LEU A 196 -8.26 -2.30 -9.03
CA LEU A 196 -8.01 -0.88 -9.20
C LEU A 196 -6.76 -0.48 -8.42
N LEU A 197 -5.70 -0.08 -9.11
CA LEU A 197 -4.46 0.41 -8.53
C LEU A 197 -4.45 1.94 -8.54
N TYR A 198 -4.58 2.58 -7.38
CA TYR A 198 -4.62 4.04 -7.26
C TYR A 198 -3.42 4.58 -6.47
N GLY A 199 -2.63 5.45 -7.09
CA GLY A 199 -1.52 6.12 -6.42
C GLY A 199 -0.33 5.22 -6.06
N LEU A 200 -0.25 4.02 -6.63
CA LEU A 200 0.85 3.07 -6.43
C LEU A 200 1.98 3.25 -7.46
N SER A 201 3.22 3.30 -6.99
CA SER A 201 4.40 3.30 -7.85
C SER A 201 4.83 1.89 -8.29
N LEU A 202 4.52 0.86 -7.48
CA LEU A 202 5.07 -0.51 -7.58
C LEU A 202 6.61 -0.49 -7.54
N ASP A 203 7.18 0.17 -6.53
CA ASP A 203 8.63 0.34 -6.44
C ASP A 203 9.37 -0.97 -6.16
N PRO A 204 10.55 -1.22 -6.74
CA PRO A 204 11.39 -2.37 -6.40
C PRO A 204 11.73 -2.48 -4.92
N LEU A 205 11.72 -1.38 -4.17
CA LEU A 205 11.91 -1.40 -2.72
C LEU A 205 10.70 -1.98 -1.98
N ASP A 206 9.57 -2.14 -2.66
CA ASP A 206 8.40 -2.88 -2.22
C ASP A 206 8.22 -4.14 -3.08
N ALA A 207 9.28 -4.96 -3.10
CA ALA A 207 9.32 -6.20 -3.85
C ALA A 207 8.26 -7.21 -3.37
N GLU A 208 7.84 -7.14 -2.11
CA GLU A 208 6.85 -8.08 -1.58
C GLU A 208 5.44 -7.76 -2.05
N LEU A 209 5.03 -6.48 -2.13
CA LEU A 209 3.79 -6.14 -2.81
C LEU A 209 3.82 -6.62 -4.26
N CYS A 210 4.94 -6.43 -4.96
CA CYS A 210 5.11 -6.91 -6.32
C CYS A 210 4.97 -8.45 -6.42
N LEU A 211 5.54 -9.18 -5.46
CA LEU A 211 5.43 -10.64 -5.38
C LEU A 211 3.98 -11.08 -5.10
N LEU A 212 3.30 -10.41 -4.16
CA LEU A 212 1.90 -10.66 -3.82
C LEU A 212 1.01 -10.46 -5.05
N LEU A 213 1.16 -9.32 -5.73
CA LEU A 213 0.42 -9.01 -6.96
C LEU A 213 0.73 -9.99 -8.09
N ASN A 214 1.99 -10.37 -8.29
CA ASN A 214 2.35 -11.39 -9.27
C ASN A 214 1.66 -12.73 -8.97
N GLY A 215 1.66 -13.16 -7.71
CA GLY A 215 0.92 -14.33 -7.26
C GLY A 215 -0.58 -14.21 -7.59
N THR A 216 -1.20 -13.09 -7.21
CA THR A 216 -2.63 -12.83 -7.48
C THR A 216 -2.93 -12.88 -8.98
N PHE A 217 -2.15 -12.17 -9.80
CA PHE A 217 -2.40 -12.06 -11.24
C PHE A 217 -2.20 -13.39 -11.97
N THR A 218 -1.20 -14.18 -11.56
CA THR A 218 -0.88 -15.45 -12.22
C THR A 218 -1.83 -16.57 -11.78
N GLN A 219 -2.17 -16.64 -10.50
CA GLN A 219 -2.97 -17.74 -9.93
C GLN A 219 -4.48 -17.48 -9.98
N SER A 220 -4.93 -16.22 -9.95
CA SER A 220 -6.36 -15.93 -10.00
C SER A 220 -6.95 -16.30 -11.36
N LYS A 221 -8.01 -17.10 -11.34
CA LYS A 221 -8.86 -17.38 -12.50
C LYS A 221 -9.98 -16.35 -12.66
N MET A 222 -10.12 -15.45 -11.70
CA MET A 222 -11.23 -14.50 -11.57
C MET A 222 -10.90 -13.14 -12.15
N THR A 223 -9.66 -12.67 -11.96
CA THR A 223 -9.20 -11.37 -12.42
C THR A 223 -9.24 -11.30 -13.95
N ARG A 224 -9.93 -10.27 -14.46
CA ARG A 224 -10.11 -9.98 -15.89
C ARG A 224 -9.60 -8.60 -16.26
N GLU A 225 -9.58 -7.67 -15.31
CA GLU A 225 -9.22 -6.29 -15.55
C GLU A 225 -8.32 -5.75 -14.42
N ILE A 226 -7.30 -4.98 -14.82
CA ILE A 226 -6.51 -4.15 -13.93
C ILE A 226 -6.64 -2.71 -14.41
N ILE A 227 -7.11 -1.83 -13.55
CA ILE A 227 -7.25 -0.40 -13.83
C ILE A 227 -6.15 0.33 -13.06
N ILE A 228 -5.36 1.13 -13.77
CA ILE A 228 -4.25 1.90 -13.20
C ILE A 228 -4.64 3.39 -13.22
N ILE A 229 -4.68 4.01 -12.05
CA ILE A 229 -4.91 5.45 -11.90
C ILE A 229 -3.68 6.05 -11.25
N ASN A 230 -2.83 6.66 -12.07
CA ASN A 230 -1.54 7.19 -11.63
C ASN A 230 -1.05 8.23 -12.66
N PRO A 231 -0.52 9.40 -12.25
CA PRO A 231 0.08 10.34 -13.21
C PRO A 231 1.23 9.70 -14.01
N ASP A 232 2.01 8.81 -13.39
CA ASP A 232 3.10 8.06 -14.03
C ASP A 232 2.64 6.70 -14.57
N TYR A 233 1.41 6.62 -15.11
CA TYR A 233 0.77 5.37 -15.53
C TYR A 233 1.64 4.53 -16.48
N GLN A 234 2.47 5.14 -17.34
CA GLN A 234 3.34 4.39 -18.25
C GLN A 234 4.37 3.53 -17.51
N LYS A 235 4.95 4.07 -16.43
CA LYS A 235 5.92 3.36 -15.57
C LYS A 235 5.21 2.21 -14.85
N VAL A 236 4.06 2.49 -14.24
CA VAL A 236 3.27 1.49 -13.51
C VAL A 236 2.76 0.39 -14.44
N ARG A 237 2.24 0.74 -15.63
CA ARG A 237 1.77 -0.21 -16.66
C ARG A 237 2.86 -1.18 -17.10
N LYS A 238 4.11 -0.70 -17.29
CA LYS A 238 5.25 -1.57 -17.62
C LYS A 238 5.52 -2.58 -16.50
N ARG A 239 5.46 -2.13 -15.24
CA ARG A 239 5.65 -2.98 -14.06
C ARG A 239 4.52 -4.01 -13.93
N VAL A 240 3.25 -3.60 -14.06
CA VAL A 240 2.09 -4.52 -14.07
C VAL A 240 2.21 -5.56 -15.18
N LYS A 241 2.60 -5.17 -16.40
CA LYS A 241 2.84 -6.13 -17.49
C LYS A 241 3.92 -7.17 -17.17
N ALA A 242 4.98 -6.75 -16.48
CA ALA A 242 6.02 -7.67 -16.03
C ALA A 242 5.47 -8.67 -14.98
N LEU A 243 4.64 -8.20 -14.04
CA LEU A 243 3.99 -9.04 -13.04
C LEU A 243 2.92 -9.97 -13.61
N LEU A 244 2.36 -9.67 -14.78
CA LEU A 244 1.36 -10.51 -15.44
C LEU A 244 1.97 -11.70 -16.19
N PHE A 245 3.25 -11.65 -16.56
CA PHE A 245 3.84 -12.66 -17.45
C PHE A 245 3.67 -14.09 -16.90
N PRO A 246 3.14 -15.05 -17.69
CA PRO A 246 2.80 -14.99 -19.12
C PRO A 246 1.32 -14.72 -19.45
N ARG A 247 0.48 -14.32 -18.49
CA ARG A 247 -0.96 -14.03 -18.71
C ARG A 247 -1.13 -12.87 -19.69
N THR A 248 -1.99 -13.07 -20.69
CA THR A 248 -2.33 -12.07 -21.72
C THR A 248 -3.84 -11.83 -21.84
N ASP A 249 -4.65 -12.58 -21.09
CA ASP A 249 -6.10 -12.49 -21.06
C ASP A 249 -6.64 -11.40 -20.13
N ILE A 250 -5.78 -10.77 -19.31
CA ILE A 250 -6.15 -9.69 -18.40
C ILE A 250 -5.99 -8.34 -19.12
N THR A 251 -7.08 -7.57 -19.16
CA THR A 251 -7.09 -6.22 -19.73
C THR A 251 -6.44 -5.23 -18.77
N ILE A 252 -5.58 -4.34 -19.28
CA ILE A 252 -4.98 -3.25 -18.50
C ILE A 252 -5.43 -1.91 -19.07
N ARG A 253 -6.14 -1.12 -18.26
CA ARG A 253 -6.58 0.24 -18.60
C ARG A 253 -5.86 1.25 -17.73
N CYS A 254 -5.59 2.43 -18.28
CA CYS A 254 -4.80 3.44 -17.61
C CYS A 254 -5.48 4.81 -17.71
N PHE A 255 -5.47 5.55 -16.60
CA PHE A 255 -6.10 6.86 -16.48
C PHE A 255 -5.18 7.82 -15.73
N ASP A 256 -5.21 9.08 -16.14
CA ASP A 256 -4.70 10.18 -15.32
C ASP A 256 -5.75 10.48 -14.24
N PRO A 257 -5.36 10.62 -12.95
CA PRO A 257 -6.31 10.95 -11.88
C PRO A 257 -7.19 12.16 -12.20
N LYS A 258 -6.65 13.16 -12.91
CA LYS A 258 -7.35 14.41 -13.26
C LYS A 258 -8.26 14.29 -14.48
N ASN A 259 -8.19 13.18 -15.23
CA ASN A 259 -9.03 12.95 -16.39
C ASN A 259 -9.40 11.47 -16.54
N LEU A 260 -10.46 11.08 -15.83
CA LEU A 260 -10.97 9.70 -15.81
C LEU A 260 -11.80 9.33 -17.05
N LEU A 261 -12.17 10.32 -17.88
CA LEU A 261 -13.01 10.10 -19.07
C LEU A 261 -12.21 9.61 -20.28
N LYS A 262 -10.89 9.77 -20.26
CA LYS A 262 -10.01 9.42 -21.38
C LYS A 262 -9.01 8.35 -20.95
N GLU A 263 -9.16 7.17 -21.52
CA GLU A 263 -8.17 6.10 -21.39
C GLU A 263 -6.87 6.45 -22.16
N LEU A 264 -5.72 6.08 -21.60
CA LEU A 264 -4.37 6.49 -22.05
C LEU A 264 -3.45 5.35 -22.53
#